data_AF-A0A5C4YCI7-F1
#
_entry.id   AF-A0A5C4YCI7-F1
#
_cell.length_a   1.000
_cell.length_b   1.000
_cell.length_c   1.000
_cell.angle_alpha   90.00
_cell.angle_beta   90.00
_cell.angle_gamma   90.00
#
_symmetry.space_group_name_H-M   'P 1'
#
loop_
_entity.id
_entity.type
_entity.pdbx_description
1 polymer ?
#
loop_
_entity_poly.entity_id
_entity_poly.type
_entity_poly.pdbx_seq_one_letter_code
_entity_poly.pdbx_strand_id
1 'polypeptide(L)'
;LDNSQKKDFLDRFGKAYLNLLYLPDHIMLYAGKISDKNVAVHNIWGLRKDETQRLLISSSVITSLEIGKDEISKENLLLSRLKEVSFIYLSKEEKEQITNYLEKLKNKAD
;
A
#
# COMPACT_ATOMS: atom_id res chain seq x y z
N LEU A 1 10.45 4.99 1.84
CA LEU A 1 10.13 4.60 0.44
C LEU A 1 9.18 5.65 -0.14
N ASP A 2 9.51 6.23 -1.29
CA ASP A 2 8.56 7.01 -2.09
C ASP A 2 7.48 6.11 -2.73
N ASN A 3 6.51 6.68 -3.45
CA ASN A 3 5.43 5.88 -4.06
C ASN A 3 5.93 4.89 -5.12
N SER A 4 6.98 5.22 -5.88
CA SER A 4 7.53 4.32 -6.89
C SER A 4 8.20 3.14 -6.21
N GLN A 5 8.98 3.39 -5.16
CA GLN A 5 9.63 2.38 -4.34
C GLN A 5 8.61 1.51 -3.60
N LYS A 6 7.51 2.09 -3.10
CA LYS A 6 6.42 1.33 -2.46
C LYS A 6 5.72 0.40 -3.46
N LYS A 7 5.47 0.85 -4.68
CA LYS A 7 4.91 0.00 -5.74
C LYS A 7 5.86 -1.14 -6.09
N ASP A 8 7.13 -0.83 -6.37
CA ASP A 8 8.13 -1.85 -6.70
C ASP A 8 8.30 -2.86 -5.55
N PHE A 9 8.24 -2.41 -4.29
CA PHE A 9 8.24 -3.30 -3.13
C PHE A 9 7.04 -4.26 -3.13
N LEU A 10 5.83 -3.76 -3.34
CA LEU A 10 4.61 -4.59 -3.37
C LEU A 10 4.58 -5.52 -4.60
N ASP A 11 5.10 -5.07 -5.74
CA ASP A 11 5.18 -5.86 -6.96
C ASP A 11 6.16 -7.04 -6.81
N ARG A 12 7.25 -6.84 -6.06
CA ARG A 12 8.27 -7.88 -5.83
C ARG A 12 7.92 -8.82 -4.68
N PHE A 13 7.44 -8.27 -3.57
CA PHE A 13 7.37 -8.99 -2.31
C PHE A 13 5.95 -9.12 -1.76
N GLY A 14 4.97 -8.38 -2.29
CA GLY A 14 3.59 -8.47 -1.86
C GLY A 14 3.01 -9.86 -2.13
N LYS A 15 2.45 -10.48 -1.09
CA LYS A 15 1.76 -11.77 -1.11
C LYS A 15 0.26 -11.56 -0.95
N ALA A 16 -0.48 -11.87 -2.00
CA ALA A 16 -1.94 -11.80 -1.99
C ALA A 16 -2.51 -12.57 -0.79
N TYR A 17 -3.42 -11.93 -0.05
CA TYR A 17 -4.10 -12.44 1.14
C TYR A 17 -3.21 -12.78 2.34
N LEU A 18 -1.91 -12.49 2.28
CA LEU A 18 -0.94 -12.74 3.35
C LEU A 18 -0.22 -11.48 3.83
N ASN A 19 -0.64 -10.31 3.36
CA ASN A 19 -0.14 -9.03 3.83
C ASN A 19 -1.24 -8.14 4.40
N LEU A 20 -0.95 -7.51 5.54
CA LEU A 20 -1.72 -6.38 6.05
C LEU A 20 -0.99 -5.10 5.68
N LEU A 21 -1.74 -4.15 5.12
CA LEU A 21 -1.26 -2.83 4.73
C LEU A 21 -1.78 -1.83 5.75
N TYR A 22 -0.88 -1.10 6.41
CA TYR A 22 -1.24 -0.14 7.45
C TYR A 22 -0.89 1.28 7.04
N LEU A 23 -1.83 2.19 7.29
CA LEU A 23 -1.64 3.63 7.30
C LEU A 23 -2.36 4.22 8.52
N PRO A 24 -2.04 5.44 8.99
CA PRO A 24 -2.68 6.01 10.16
C PRO A 24 -4.21 5.98 10.04
N ASP A 25 -4.85 5.34 11.03
CA ASP A 25 -6.30 5.14 11.16
C ASP A 25 -6.94 4.15 10.17
N HIS A 26 -6.15 3.38 9.39
CA HIS A 26 -6.72 2.40 8.46
C HIS A 26 -5.84 1.16 8.23
N ILE A 27 -6.47 -0.01 8.12
CA ILE A 27 -5.81 -1.27 7.79
C ILE A 27 -6.51 -1.95 6.63
N MET A 28 -5.74 -2.63 5.77
CA MET A 28 -6.25 -3.27 4.56
C MET A 28 -5.58 -4.63 4.36
N LEU A 29 -6.31 -5.60 3.79
CA LEU A 29 -5.75 -6.87 3.37
C LEU A 29 -5.30 -6.76 1.92
N TYR A 30 -4.01 -6.93 1.65
CA TYR A 30 -3.49 -6.90 0.29
C TYR A 30 -4.05 -8.05 -0.53
N ALA A 31 -4.60 -7.76 -1.71
CA ALA A 31 -5.28 -8.73 -2.57
C ALA A 31 -4.48 -9.07 -3.85
N GLY A 32 -3.22 -8.63 -3.94
CA GLY A 32 -2.39 -8.83 -5.12
C GLY A 32 -2.53 -7.74 -6.16
N LYS A 33 -2.37 -8.12 -7.43
CA LYS A 33 -2.36 -7.20 -8.58
C LYS A 33 -3.48 -7.53 -9.57
N ILE A 34 -4.27 -6.53 -9.93
CA ILE A 34 -5.32 -6.63 -10.97
C ILE A 34 -5.05 -5.54 -12.01
N SER A 35 -4.89 -5.92 -13.28
CA SER A 35 -4.59 -4.99 -14.38
C SER A 35 -3.43 -4.03 -14.05
N ASP A 36 -2.32 -4.60 -13.57
CA ASP A 36 -1.12 -3.89 -13.10
C ASP A 36 -1.30 -2.92 -11.92
N LYS A 37 -2.42 -3.00 -11.21
CA LYS A 37 -2.67 -2.20 -10.01
C LYS A 37 -2.62 -3.06 -8.76
N ASN A 38 -1.79 -2.66 -7.81
CA ASN A 38 -1.81 -3.19 -6.45
C ASN A 38 -3.17 -2.87 -5.81
N VAL A 39 -3.87 -3.91 -5.33
CA VAL A 39 -5.22 -3.81 -4.78
C VAL A 39 -5.30 -4.32 -3.35
N ALA A 40 -6.28 -3.83 -2.60
CA ALA A 40 -6.55 -4.28 -1.24
C ALA A 40 -8.05 -4.40 -0.96
N VAL A 41 -8.40 -5.38 -0.12
CA VAL A 41 -9.73 -5.52 0.47
C VAL A 41 -9.75 -4.75 1.79
N HIS A 42 -10.75 -3.91 1.99
CA HIS A 42 -10.91 -3.13 3.21
C HIS A 42 -12.34 -2.61 3.37
N ASN A 43 -12.72 -2.31 4.61
CA ASN A 43 -13.93 -1.53 4.91
C ASN A 43 -13.50 -0.08 5.20
N ILE A 44 -13.86 0.85 4.33
CA ILE A 44 -13.36 2.23 4.37
C ILE A 44 -14.51 3.23 4.44
N TRP A 45 -14.36 4.25 5.30
CA TRP A 45 -15.30 5.36 5.39
C TRP A 45 -15.27 6.22 4.12
N GLY A 46 -14.11 6.79 3.80
CA GLY A 46 -13.93 7.62 2.62
C GLY A 46 -12.49 8.10 2.45
N LEU A 47 -12.22 8.70 1.29
CA LEU A 47 -10.92 9.26 0.95
C LEU A 47 -10.87 10.74 1.35
N ARG A 48 -9.73 11.17 1.89
CA ARG A 48 -9.50 12.60 2.20
C ARG A 48 -9.31 13.37 0.90
N LYS A 49 -10.23 14.30 0.60
CA LYS A 49 -10.08 15.24 -0.52
C LYS A 49 -9.27 16.47 -0.09
N ASP A 50 -9.68 17.08 1.02
CA ASP A 50 -8.98 18.19 1.67
C ASP A 50 -9.15 18.12 3.21
N GLU A 51 -8.92 19.22 3.93
CA GLU A 51 -9.09 19.26 5.39
C GLU A 51 -10.51 18.93 5.84
N THR A 52 -11.51 19.40 5.11
CA THR A 52 -12.93 19.36 5.48
C THR A 52 -13.73 18.32 4.70
N GLN A 53 -13.32 18.00 3.47
CA GLN A 53 -14.09 17.15 2.56
C GLN A 53 -13.58 15.71 2.52
N ARG A 54 -14.52 14.79 2.34
CA ARG A 54 -14.28 13.36 2.14
C ARG A 54 -15.08 12.85 0.94
N LEU A 55 -14.47 11.98 0.13
CA LEU A 55 -15.17 11.19 -0.88
C LEU A 55 -15.63 9.88 -0.23
N LEU A 56 -16.93 9.75 0.01
CA LEU A 56 -17.49 8.62 0.74
C LEU A 56 -17.49 7.33 -0.10
N ILE A 57 -17.17 6.22 0.57
CA ILE A 57 -17.29 4.85 0.05
C ILE A 57 -18.18 4.03 1.00
N SER A 58 -17.94 4.17 2.31
CA SER A 58 -18.76 3.65 3.41
C SER A 58 -19.15 2.17 3.25
N SER A 59 -18.23 1.34 2.77
CA SER A 59 -18.50 -0.07 2.45
C SER A 59 -17.22 -0.91 2.45
N SER A 60 -17.41 -2.23 2.51
CA SER A 60 -16.36 -3.22 2.23
C SER A 60 -16.15 -3.34 0.73
N VAL A 61 -14.95 -2.98 0.27
CA VAL A 61 -14.62 -2.88 -1.15
C VAL A 61 -13.24 -3.46 -1.46
N ILE A 62 -13.02 -3.74 -2.74
CA ILE A 62 -11.69 -4.01 -3.28
C ILE A 62 -11.29 -2.80 -4.11
N THR A 63 -10.21 -2.12 -3.73
CA THR A 63 -9.78 -0.91 -4.40
C THR A 63 -8.30 -0.99 -4.77
N SER A 64 -7.91 -0.24 -5.80
CA SER A 64 -6.50 0.06 -6.00
C SER A 64 -5.99 0.96 -4.87
N LEU A 65 -4.71 0.81 -4.49
CA LEU A 65 -4.06 1.73 -3.55
C LEU A 65 -3.97 3.18 -4.06
N GLU A 66 -4.32 3.42 -5.33
CA GLU A 66 -4.37 4.75 -5.97
C GLU A 66 -5.81 5.16 -6.33
N ILE A 67 -6.82 4.59 -5.67
CA ILE A 67 -8.22 5.02 -5.84
C ILE A 67 -8.36 6.54 -5.60
N GLY A 68 -9.15 7.20 -6.45
CA GLY A 68 -9.40 8.63 -6.36
C GLY A 68 -8.25 9.51 -6.84
N LYS A 69 -7.21 8.98 -7.51
CA LYS A 69 -6.04 9.74 -7.99
C LYS A 69 -6.35 11.00 -8.81
N ASP A 70 -7.51 11.05 -9.47
CA ASP A 70 -7.93 12.16 -10.31
C ASP A 70 -8.82 13.17 -9.53
N GLU A 71 -9.19 12.85 -8.29
CA GLU A 71 -10.13 13.60 -7.44
C GLU A 71 -9.52 14.09 -6.11
N ILE A 72 -8.43 13.47 -5.65
CA ILE A 72 -7.73 13.82 -4.40
C ILE A 72 -6.25 14.07 -4.67
N SER A 73 -5.62 14.84 -3.79
CA SER A 73 -4.18 15.10 -3.90
C SER A 73 -3.33 13.85 -3.68
N LYS A 74 -2.15 13.82 -4.31
CA LYS A 74 -1.26 12.66 -4.31
C LYS A 74 -0.92 12.19 -2.90
N GLU A 75 -0.67 13.10 -1.97
CA GLU A 75 -0.33 12.81 -0.57
C GLU A 75 -1.48 12.14 0.20
N ASN A 76 -2.73 12.29 -0.25
CA ASN A 76 -3.90 11.68 0.37
C ASN A 76 -4.24 10.29 -0.19
N LEU A 77 -3.58 9.84 -1.26
CA LEU A 77 -3.71 8.47 -1.78
C LEU A 77 -3.34 7.42 -0.72
N LEU A 78 -4.00 6.27 -0.74
CA LEU A 78 -3.72 5.17 0.19
C LEU A 78 -2.26 4.71 0.09
N LEU A 79 -1.74 4.58 -1.13
CA LEU A 79 -0.34 4.25 -1.39
C LEU A 79 0.63 5.27 -0.76
N SER A 80 0.32 6.56 -0.89
CA SER A 80 1.15 7.63 -0.33
C SER A 80 1.18 7.59 1.19
N ARG A 81 0.03 7.31 1.80
CA ARG A 81 -0.12 7.22 3.26
C ARG A 81 0.35 5.90 3.85
N LEU A 82 0.54 4.85 3.04
CA LEU A 82 1.03 3.54 3.47
C LEU A 82 2.32 3.70 4.30
N LYS A 83 2.28 3.20 5.54
CA LYS A 83 3.40 3.23 6.48
C LYS A 83 4.07 1.87 6.60
N GLU A 84 3.28 0.81 6.69
CA GLU A 84 3.79 -0.52 6.98
C GLU A 84 3.12 -1.59 6.12
N VAL A 85 3.91 -2.62 5.80
CA VAL A 85 3.45 -3.87 5.21
C VAL A 85 3.82 -4.97 6.20
N SER A 86 2.81 -5.53 6.87
CA SER A 86 2.99 -6.68 7.75
C SER A 86 2.78 -7.95 6.94
N PHE A 87 3.66 -8.92 7.14
CA PHE A 87 3.56 -10.24 6.52
C PHE A 87 3.06 -11.23 7.54
N ILE A 88 1.93 -11.90 7.23
CA ILE A 88 1.40 -12.99 8.05
C ILE A 88 2.39 -14.16 8.05
N TYR A 89 3.05 -14.40 6.91
CA TYR A 89 4.05 -15.43 6.76
C TYR A 89 5.23 -15.00 5.87
N LEU A 90 6.44 -15.21 6.39
CA LEU A 90 7.71 -15.03 5.71
C LEU A 90 8.67 -16.16 6.06
N SER A 91 9.19 -16.83 5.05
CA SER A 91 10.34 -17.73 5.16
C SER A 91 11.62 -16.96 5.51
N LYS A 92 12.70 -17.66 5.87
CA LYS A 92 13.98 -17.01 6.17
C LYS A 92 14.58 -16.40 4.92
N GLU A 93 14.51 -17.12 3.80
CA GLU A 93 15.03 -16.70 2.51
C GLU A 93 14.33 -15.42 2.02
N GLU A 94 13.01 -15.34 2.16
CA GLU A 94 12.25 -14.14 1.79
C GLU A 94 12.61 -12.94 2.69
N LYS A 95 12.84 -13.15 3.99
CA LYS A 95 13.29 -12.08 4.90
C LYS A 95 14.66 -11.54 4.49
N GLU A 96 15.58 -12.42 4.10
CA GLU A 96 16.91 -12.04 3.62
C GLU A 96 16.81 -11.26 2.30
N GLN A 97 15.99 -11.72 1.36
CA GLN A 97 15.76 -11.02 0.09
C GLN A 97 15.21 -9.61 0.29
N ILE A 98 14.20 -9.46 1.17
CA ILE A 98 13.61 -8.16 1.50
C ILE A 98 14.65 -7.25 2.16
N THR A 99 15.41 -7.75 3.14
CA THR A 99 16.45 -6.98 3.85
C THR A 99 17.50 -6.46 2.87
N ASN A 100 18.03 -7.35 2.02
CA ASN A 100 19.01 -7.00 1.00
C ASN A 100 18.48 -5.95 0.00
N TYR A 101 17.21 -6.06 -0.39
CA TYR A 101 16.57 -5.06 -1.25
C TYR A 101 16.48 -3.69 -0.56
N LEU A 102 16.06 -3.65 0.71
CA LEU A 102 15.92 -2.41 1.46
C LEU A 102 17.28 -1.74 1.73
N GLU A 103 18.33 -2.51 1.99
CA GLU A 103 19.69 -1.99 2.13
C GLU A 103 20.20 -1.36 0.83
N LYS A 104 19.99 -2.03 -0.31
CA LYS A 104 20.35 -1.48 -1.63
C LYS A 104 19.63 -0.17 -1.95
N LEU A 105 18.39 -0.01 -1.48
CA LEU A 105 17.65 1.25 -1.65
C LEU A 105 18.22 2.38 -0.79
N LYS A 106 18.67 2.08 0.44
CA LYS A 106 19.32 3.08 1.31
C LYS A 106 20.64 3.57 0.69
N ASN A 107 21.48 2.65 0.24
CA ASN A 107 22.79 2.97 -0.32
C ASN A 107 22.75 3.73 -1.66
N LYS A 108 21.58 3.80 -2.33
CA LYS A 108 21.38 4.61 -3.54
C LYS A 108 20.87 6.03 -3.25
N ALA A 109 20.43 6.28 -2.01
CA ALA A 109 19.92 7.57 -1.58
C ALA A 109 21.01 8.44 -0.92
N ASP A 110 22.17 7.85 -0.61
CA ASP A 110 23.42 8.51 -0.20
C ASP A 110 24.31 8.82 -1.42
#